data_AF-A0A7V3HD28-F1
#
_entry.id   AF-A0A7V3HD28-F1
#
_cell.length_a   1.000
_cell.length_b   1.000
_cell.length_c   1.000
_cell.angle_alpha   90.00
_cell.angle_beta   90.00
_cell.angle_gamma   90.00
#
_symmetry.space_group_name_H-M   'P 1'
#
loop_
_entity.id
_entity.type
_entity.pdbx_description
1 polymer ?
#
loop_
_entity_poly.entity_id
_entity_poly.type
_entity_poly.pdbx_seq_one_letter_code
_entity_poly.pdbx_strand_id
1 'polypeptide(L)' 'MEINRPLSYRIAPENLDEFYGQEHLLSKDKFLRNLIENGNIKSALFYGPSG' A
#
# COMPACT_ATOMS: atom_id res chain seq x y z
N MET A 1 20.33 -6.91 -0.85
CA MET A 1 19.19 -7.76 -1.25
C MET A 1 19.41 -9.15 -0.67
N GLU A 2 18.52 -9.62 0.21
CA GLU A 2 18.58 -11.02 0.64
C GLU A 2 18.08 -11.92 -0.50
N ILE A 3 19.00 -12.68 -1.10
CA ILE A 3 18.75 -13.51 -2.29
C ILE A 3 17.78 -14.68 -2.00
N ASN A 4 17.61 -15.05 -0.72
CA ASN A 4 16.78 -16.18 -0.30
C ASN A 4 15.30 -15.87 -0.06
N ARG A 5 14.82 -14.65 -0.31
CA ARG A 5 13.40 -14.30 -0.14
C ARG A 5 12.59 -14.56 -1.42
N PRO A 6 11.32 -14.97 -1.31
CA PRO A 6 10.45 -15.18 -2.47
C PRO A 6 10.30 -13.91 -3.29
N LEU A 7 10.02 -14.05 -4.60
CA LEU A 7 9.89 -12.90 -5.50
C LEU A 7 8.84 -11.89 -5.02
N SER A 8 7.68 -12.36 -4.55
CA SER A 8 6.60 -11.52 -4.02
C SER A 8 7.06 -10.57 -2.91
N TYR A 9 7.94 -11.04 -2.04
CA TYR A 9 8.51 -10.20 -0.99
C TYR A 9 9.49 -9.16 -1.55
N ARG A 10 10.29 -9.55 -2.56
CA ARG A 10 11.31 -8.67 -3.15
C ARG A 10 10.73 -7.57 -4.03
N ILE A 11 9.50 -7.73 -4.53
CA ILE A 11 8.80 -6.75 -5.37
C ILE A 11 7.70 -6.01 -4.60
N ALA A 12 7.55 -6.26 -3.29
CA ALA A 12 6.55 -5.56 -2.51
C ALA A 12 6.89 -4.05 -2.51
N PRO A 13 5.91 -3.17 -2.77
CA PRO A 13 6.16 -1.74 -2.87
C PRO A 13 6.66 -1.19 -1.53
N GLU A 14 7.67 -0.33 -1.57
CA GLU A 14 8.25 0.28 -0.37
C GLU A 14 7.52 1.59 0.01
N ASN A 15 6.74 2.15 -0.91
CA ASN A 15 5.94 3.35 -0.71
C ASN A 15 4.65 3.32 -1.55
N LEU A 16 3.75 4.28 -1.28
CA LEU A 16 2.45 4.35 -1.95
C LEU A 16 2.52 4.74 -3.43
N ASP A 17 3.62 5.33 -3.90
CA ASP A 17 3.78 5.67 -5.32
C ASP A 17 4.19 4.45 -6.16
N GLU A 18 4.75 3.41 -5.53
CA GLU A 18 5.05 2.10 -6.14
C GLU A 18 3.88 1.12 -6.08
N PHE A 19 2.84 1.42 -5.30
CA PHE A 19 1.68 0.55 -5.13
C PHE A 19 0.80 0.56 -6.40
N TYR A 20 0.58 -0.61 -6.98
CA TYR A 20 -0.21 -0.76 -8.21
C TYR A 20 -1.67 -1.09 -7.91
N GLY A 21 -2.59 -0.36 -8.55
CA GLY A 21 -4.03 -0.51 -8.36
C GLY A 21 -4.59 0.29 -7.18
N GLN A 22 -5.90 0.16 -6.95
CA GLN A 22 -6.62 0.86 -5.88
C GLN A 22 -6.48 2.40 -5.93
N GLU A 23 -6.33 2.98 -7.13
CA GLU A 23 -6.12 4.42 -7.35
C GLU A 23 -7.27 5.26 -6.79
N HIS A 24 -8.49 4.71 -6.81
CA HIS A 24 -9.67 5.33 -6.23
C HIS A 24 -9.56 5.53 -4.70
N LEU A 25 -8.69 4.77 -4.02
CA LEU A 25 -8.41 4.89 -2.58
C LEU A 25 -7.07 5.56 -2.27
N LEU A 26 -6.04 5.34 -3.11
CA LEU A 26 -4.65 5.68 -2.80
C LEU A 26 -4.00 6.72 -3.74
N SER A 27 -4.75 7.35 -4.66
CA SER A 27 -4.21 8.51 -5.39
C SER A 27 -3.89 9.67 -4.45
N LYS A 28 -2.99 10.59 -4.86
CA LYS A 28 -2.47 11.71 -4.04
C LYS A 28 -3.53 12.59 -3.38
N ASP A 29 -4.70 12.69 -3.99
CA ASP A 29 -5.84 13.49 -3.55
C ASP A 29 -6.85 12.70 -2.69
N LYS A 30 -6.61 11.42 -2.45
CA LYS A 30 -7.57 10.55 -1.75
C LYS A 30 -7.41 10.60 -0.25
N PHE A 31 -8.55 10.50 0.42
CA PHE A 31 -8.66 10.59 1.86
C PHE A 31 -7.76 9.58 2.60
N LEU A 32 -7.77 8.31 2.17
CA LEU A 32 -6.97 7.27 2.82
C LEU A 32 -5.47 7.53 2.68
N ARG A 33 -4.99 7.93 1.50
CA ARG A 33 -3.58 8.31 1.30
C ARG A 33 -3.17 9.47 2.20
N ASN A 34 -3.99 10.52 2.27
CA ASN A 34 -3.73 11.66 3.14
C ASN A 34 -3.68 11.27 4.64
N LEU A 35 -4.51 10.32 5.08
CA LEU A 35 -4.44 9.80 6.46
C LEU A 35 -3.14 9.02 6.73
N ILE A 36 -2.69 8.20 5.77
CA ILE A 36 -1.43 7.45 5.86
C ILE A 36 -0.24 8.43 5.93
N GLU A 37 -0.15 9.37 4.99
CA GLU A 37 0.96 10.32 4.88
C GLU A 37 1.08 11.25 6.10
N ASN A 38 -0.05 11.64 6.69
CA ASN A 38 -0.07 12.45 7.91
C ASN A 38 0.07 11.64 9.21
N GLY A 39 0.21 10.30 9.14
CA GLY A 39 0.32 9.43 10.32
C GLY A 39 -0.95 9.37 11.18
N ASN A 40 -2.10 9.75 10.64
CA ASN A 40 -3.37 9.89 11.36
C ASN A 40 -4.35 8.73 11.10
N ILE A 41 -3.82 7.54 10.80
CA ILE A 41 -4.63 6.34 10.57
C ILE A 41 -5.46 5.99 11.81
N LYS A 42 -6.74 5.69 11.59
CA LYS A 42 -7.64 5.09 12.57
C LYS A 42 -7.74 3.59 12.33
N SER A 43 -8.31 2.85 13.28
CA SER A 43 -8.63 1.44 13.10
C SER A 43 -9.40 1.22 11.80
N ALA A 44 -8.89 0.33 10.95
CA ALA A 44 -9.42 0.05 9.62
C ALA A 44 -9.48 -1.46 9.36
N LEU A 45 -10.42 -1.87 8.52
CA LEU A 45 -10.51 -3.22 7.97
C LEU A 45 -10.26 -3.15 6.46
N PHE A 46 -9.20 -3.79 5.99
CA PHE A 46 -8.93 -3.96 4.57
C PHE A 46 -9.51 -5.29 4.11
N TYR A 47 -10.41 -5.24 3.13
CA TYR A 47 -11.09 -6.42 2.59
C TYR A 47 -11.00 -6.41 1.06
N GLY A 48 -10.68 -7.57 0.50
CA GLY A 48 -10.59 -7.79 -0.93
C GLY A 48 -10.29 -9.25 -1.25
N PRO A 49 -10.33 -9.64 -2.53
CA PRO A 49 -9.84 -10.94 -2.98
C PRO A 49 -8.33 -11.07 -2.72
N SER A 50 -7.81 -12.29 -2.76
CA SER A 50 -6.36 -12.53 -2.62
C SER A 50 -5.58 -11.89 -3.76
N GLY A 51 -4.57 -11.09 -3.43
CA GLY A 51 -3.72 -10.40 -4.40
C GLY A 51 -3.44 -8.98 -3.97
#